data_AF-A0A8J7ZJU6-F1
#
_entry.id   AF-A0A8J7ZJU6-F1
#
_cell.length_a   1.000
_cell.length_b   1.000
_cell.length_c   1.000
_cell.angle_alpha   90.00
_cell.angle_beta   90.00
_cell.angle_gamma   90.00
#
_symmetry.space_group_name_H-M   'P 1'
#
loop_
_entity.id
_entity.type
_entity.pdbx_description
1 polymer ?
#
loop_
_entity_poly.entity_id
_entity_poly.type
_entity_poly.pdbx_seq_one_letter_code
_entity_poly.pdbx_strand_id
1 'polypeptide(L)'
;MQPALIAENLPQWIGAPLLQLSLLVVGILLERTYVNRLTTLAGALALFSHELLANENALWVGVYLDVGLLLGVYGLYCYVEAIPVVTPAVKLVSYFAYAPMTVLLVIVLPHWLFPAALLVGAALNYKLVEELAPAKPYFWGSGDREPGDGIDLDDVEEYVERTREFVEDRLDEYGGDTAR
;
A
#
# COMPACT_ATOMS: atom_id res chain seq x y z
N MET A 1 -25.07 -19.95 3.67
CA MET A 1 -24.52 -19.25 2.49
C MET A 1 -23.14 -19.83 2.23
N GLN A 2 -22.97 -20.56 1.14
CA GLN A 2 -21.66 -21.07 0.70
C GLN A 2 -21.14 -20.14 -0.40
N PRO A 3 -20.15 -19.27 -0.14
CA PRO A 3 -19.35 -18.70 -1.21
C PRO A 3 -17.91 -19.13 -1.01
N ALA A 4 -17.58 -20.37 -1.34
CA ALA A 4 -16.18 -20.82 -1.36
C ALA A 4 -15.88 -21.88 -2.43
N LEU A 5 -16.77 -22.11 -3.41
CA LEU A 5 -16.58 -23.17 -4.41
C LEU A 5 -15.28 -22.99 -5.23
N ILE A 6 -14.82 -21.76 -5.41
CA ILE A 6 -13.55 -21.44 -6.11
C ILE A 6 -12.37 -21.53 -5.13
N ALA A 7 -12.51 -21.02 -3.91
CA ALA A 7 -11.44 -21.01 -2.90
C ALA A 7 -11.09 -22.41 -2.38
N GLU A 8 -12.08 -23.28 -2.19
CA GLU A 8 -11.89 -24.65 -1.71
C GLU A 8 -11.28 -25.58 -2.77
N ASN A 9 -11.46 -25.25 -4.06
CA ASN A 9 -10.92 -26.04 -5.18
C ASN A 9 -9.63 -25.44 -5.77
N LEU A 10 -9.20 -24.27 -5.29
CA LEU A 10 -7.97 -23.65 -5.79
C LEU A 10 -6.78 -24.45 -5.24
N PRO A 11 -5.92 -25.01 -6.10
CA PRO A 11 -4.72 -25.70 -5.63
C PRO A 11 -3.89 -24.76 -4.75
N GLN A 12 -3.43 -25.24 -3.60
CA GLN A 12 -2.70 -24.39 -2.64
C GLN A 12 -1.47 -23.72 -3.25
N TRP A 13 -0.80 -24.40 -4.21
CA TRP A 13 0.34 -23.86 -4.94
C TRP A 13 -0.01 -22.68 -5.88
N ILE A 14 -1.30 -22.47 -6.20
CA ILE A 14 -1.81 -21.29 -6.92
C ILE A 14 -2.36 -20.28 -5.93
N GLY A 15 -3.17 -20.72 -4.96
CA GLY A 15 -3.87 -19.84 -4.03
C GLY A 15 -2.96 -19.03 -3.12
N ALA A 16 -1.87 -19.65 -2.65
CA ALA A 16 -0.88 -19.00 -1.80
C ALA A 16 -0.19 -17.81 -2.51
N PRO A 17 0.41 -17.99 -3.71
CA PRO A 17 0.94 -16.87 -4.49
C PRO A 17 -0.11 -15.82 -4.84
N LEU A 18 -1.34 -16.23 -5.17
CA LEU A 18 -2.40 -15.29 -5.54
C LEU A 18 -2.79 -14.37 -4.37
N LEU A 19 -2.83 -14.91 -3.15
CA LEU A 19 -3.09 -14.15 -1.94
C LEU A 19 -1.92 -13.22 -1.59
N GLN A 20 -0.68 -13.67 -1.77
CA GLN A 20 0.51 -12.83 -1.59
C GLN A 20 0.54 -11.68 -2.59
N LEU A 21 0.30 -11.97 -3.87
CA LEU A 21 0.22 -10.98 -4.93
C LEU A 21 -0.93 -10.01 -4.72
N SER A 22 -2.10 -10.48 -4.26
CA SER A 22 -3.23 -9.58 -3.99
C SER A 22 -2.93 -8.64 -2.82
N LEU A 23 -2.29 -9.12 -1.75
CA LEU A 23 -1.84 -8.27 -0.64
C LEU A 23 -0.81 -7.23 -1.10
N LEU A 24 0.17 -7.64 -1.91
CA LEU A 24 1.18 -6.73 -2.46
C LEU A 24 0.55 -5.70 -3.40
N VAL A 25 -0.35 -6.12 -4.29
CA VAL A 25 -1.06 -5.24 -5.23
C VAL A 25 -2.00 -4.29 -4.51
N VAL A 26 -2.72 -4.73 -3.48
CA VAL A 26 -3.54 -3.85 -2.62
C VAL A 26 -2.66 -2.84 -1.89
N GLY A 27 -1.48 -3.26 -1.39
CA GLY A 27 -0.51 -2.36 -0.78
C GLY A 27 0.06 -1.30 -1.73
N ILE A 28 0.08 -1.57 -3.04
CA ILE A 28 0.43 -0.62 -4.11
C ILE A 28 -0.77 0.25 -4.50
N LEU A 29 -1.95 -0.35 -4.72
CA LEU A 29 -3.15 0.33 -5.21
C LEU A 29 -3.79 1.28 -4.19
N LEU A 30 -3.62 1.00 -2.90
CA LEU A 30 -4.15 1.86 -1.83
C LEU A 30 -3.52 3.26 -1.81
N GLU A 31 -2.46 3.52 -2.59
CA GLU A 31 -1.93 4.87 -2.74
C GLU A 31 -1.42 5.15 -4.16
N ARG A 32 -1.65 6.39 -4.64
CA ARG A 32 -1.05 6.87 -5.91
C ARG A 32 0.48 7.03 -5.85
N THR A 33 1.12 6.65 -4.75
CA THR A 33 2.57 6.77 -4.53
C THR A 33 3.19 5.40 -4.24
N TYR A 34 4.50 5.28 -4.50
CA TYR A 34 5.20 3.98 -4.53
C TYR A 34 5.20 3.22 -3.19
N VAL A 35 5.13 3.88 -2.04
CA VAL A 35 5.10 3.25 -0.70
C VAL A 35 4.34 4.11 0.32
N ASN A 36 3.26 3.55 0.86
CA ASN A 36 2.43 4.05 1.96
C ASN A 36 2.90 3.52 3.32
N ARG A 37 2.45 4.17 4.40
CA ARG A 37 2.38 3.67 5.78
C ARG A 37 1.81 2.24 5.88
N LEU A 38 0.85 1.89 5.02
CA LEU A 38 0.21 0.56 5.00
C LEU A 38 0.94 -0.47 4.12
N THR A 39 1.84 -0.03 3.24
CA THR A 39 2.56 -0.93 2.33
C THR A 39 3.47 -1.89 3.08
N THR A 40 4.15 -1.40 4.14
CA THR A 40 4.95 -2.25 5.03
C THR A 40 4.09 -3.32 5.72
N LEU A 41 2.89 -2.94 6.18
CA LEU A 41 1.97 -3.90 6.81
C LEU A 41 1.49 -4.96 5.81
N ALA A 42 1.11 -4.55 4.60
CA ALA A 42 0.69 -5.47 3.54
C ALA A 42 1.82 -6.45 3.16
N GLY A 43 3.05 -5.95 3.02
CA GLY A 43 4.22 -6.78 2.78
C GLY A 43 4.52 -7.76 3.91
N ALA A 44 4.44 -7.32 5.16
CA ALA A 44 4.61 -8.18 6.33
C ALA A 44 3.54 -9.28 6.40
N LEU A 45 2.28 -8.97 6.09
CA LEU A 45 1.20 -9.96 6.03
C LEU A 45 1.38 -10.95 4.88
N ALA A 46 1.88 -10.50 3.72
CA ALA A 46 2.21 -11.39 2.62
C ALA A 46 3.33 -12.37 3.00
N LEU A 47 4.38 -11.89 3.67
CA LEU A 47 5.47 -12.72 4.17
C LEU A 47 5.00 -13.69 5.27
N PHE A 48 4.18 -13.21 6.22
CA PHE A 48 3.58 -14.07 7.26
C PHE A 48 2.77 -15.21 6.64
N SER A 49 1.97 -14.90 5.62
CA SER A 49 1.18 -15.90 4.90
C SER A 49 2.11 -16.91 4.21
N HIS A 50 3.22 -16.46 3.62
CA HIS A 50 4.21 -17.33 3.01
C HIS A 50 4.86 -18.28 4.01
N GLU A 51 5.35 -17.77 5.15
CA GLU A 51 5.98 -18.56 6.22
C GLU A 51 5.04 -19.65 6.75
N LEU A 52 3.75 -19.33 6.97
CA LEU A 52 2.74 -20.30 7.40
C LEU A 52 2.54 -21.45 6.40
N LEU A 53 2.76 -21.20 5.11
CA LEU A 53 2.53 -22.16 4.04
C LEU A 53 3.79 -22.95 3.67
N ALA A 54 4.95 -22.31 3.69
CA ALA A 54 6.24 -22.90 3.34
C ALA A 54 6.79 -23.78 4.47
N ASN A 55 6.42 -23.50 5.74
CA ASN A 55 6.96 -24.16 6.93
C ASN A 55 8.50 -24.14 6.98
N GLU A 56 9.12 -23.11 6.39
CA GLU A 56 10.56 -22.91 6.33
C GLU A 56 10.99 -21.87 7.37
N ASN A 57 11.44 -22.30 8.55
CA ASN A 57 11.87 -21.37 9.59
C ASN A 57 13.33 -20.90 9.39
N ALA A 58 13.52 -19.87 8.57
CA ALA A 58 14.80 -19.18 8.48
C ALA A 58 14.85 -18.01 9.49
N LEU A 59 15.76 -18.07 10.47
CA LEU A 59 15.88 -17.09 11.57
C LEU A 59 15.86 -15.62 11.07
N TRP A 60 16.60 -15.32 10.00
CA TRP A 60 16.71 -13.96 9.46
C TRP A 60 15.43 -13.49 8.76
N VAL A 61 14.70 -14.39 8.11
CA VAL A 61 13.41 -14.08 7.48
C VAL A 61 12.35 -13.86 8.56
N GLY A 62 12.39 -14.64 9.65
CA GLY A 62 11.56 -14.42 10.84
C GLY A 62 11.80 -13.06 11.51
N VAL A 63 13.06 -12.69 11.75
CA VAL A 63 13.39 -11.35 12.30
C VAL A 63 12.93 -10.24 11.35
N TYR A 64 13.11 -10.43 10.05
CA TYR A 64 12.64 -9.49 9.04
C TYR A 64 11.11 -9.35 9.04
N LEU A 65 10.39 -10.45 9.20
CA LEU A 65 8.93 -10.46 9.37
C LEU A 65 8.50 -9.69 10.63
N ASP A 66 9.12 -9.97 11.78
CA ASP A 66 8.78 -9.33 13.05
C ASP A 66 8.97 -7.81 12.99
N VAL A 67 10.10 -7.36 12.44
CA VAL A 67 10.37 -5.93 12.23
C VAL A 67 9.34 -5.33 11.26
N GLY A 68 8.97 -6.05 10.21
CA GLY A 68 7.95 -5.62 9.26
C GLY A 68 6.58 -5.45 9.89
N LEU A 69 6.18 -6.38 10.76
CA LEU A 69 4.92 -6.30 11.51
C LEU A 69 4.92 -5.12 12.47
N LEU A 70 6.02 -4.91 13.23
CA LEU A 70 6.14 -3.77 14.14
C LEU A 70 6.05 -2.44 13.38
N LEU A 71 6.79 -2.30 12.27
CA LEU A 71 6.75 -1.10 11.43
C LEU A 71 5.38 -0.90 10.78
N GLY A 72 4.74 -1.98 10.31
CA GLY A 72 3.42 -1.94 9.69
C GLY A 72 2.32 -1.55 10.68
N VAL A 73 2.32 -2.12 11.89
CA VAL A 73 1.39 -1.75 12.96
C VAL A 73 1.61 -0.31 13.41
N TYR A 74 2.87 0.12 13.51
CA TYR A 74 3.19 1.53 13.79
C TYR A 74 2.69 2.45 12.67
N GLY A 75 2.88 2.08 11.41
CA GLY A 75 2.35 2.80 10.25
C GLY A 75 0.83 2.91 10.26
N LEU A 76 0.13 1.82 10.60
CA LEU A 76 -1.32 1.79 10.78
C LEU A 76 -1.78 2.68 11.95
N TYR A 77 -1.09 2.62 13.09
CA TYR A 77 -1.38 3.50 14.22
C TYR A 77 -1.25 4.96 13.83
N CYS A 78 -0.15 5.35 13.19
CA CYS A 78 0.04 6.71 12.71
C CYS A 78 -1.02 7.10 11.67
N TYR A 79 -1.45 6.17 10.80
CA TYR A 79 -2.53 6.40 9.85
C TYR A 79 -3.87 6.70 10.55
N VAL A 80 -4.27 5.87 11.52
CA VAL A 80 -5.53 6.04 12.27
C VAL A 80 -5.54 7.35 13.06
N GLU A 81 -4.44 7.67 13.73
CA GLU A 81 -4.31 8.89 14.55
C GLU A 81 -3.96 10.14 13.72
N ALA A 82 -3.88 10.03 12.38
CA ALA A 82 -3.44 11.09 11.48
C ALA A 82 -2.09 11.74 11.87
N ILE A 83 -1.24 11.01 12.60
CA ILE A 83 0.06 11.51 13.08
C ILE A 83 1.01 11.59 11.89
N PRO A 84 1.66 12.73 11.61
CA PRO A 84 2.73 12.80 10.63
C PRO A 84 3.91 11.98 11.13
N VAL A 85 4.36 10.99 10.36
CA VAL A 85 5.51 10.18 10.78
C VAL A 85 6.78 11.01 10.67
N VAL A 86 7.41 11.26 11.82
CA VAL A 86 8.42 12.31 11.99
C VAL A 86 9.84 11.83 11.62
N THR A 87 10.11 10.52 11.70
CA THR A 87 11.49 10.01 11.58
C THR A 87 11.82 9.57 10.15
N PRO A 88 12.75 10.23 9.44
CA PRO A 88 13.14 9.85 8.08
C PRO A 88 13.67 8.41 7.99
N ALA A 89 14.32 7.92 9.05
CA ALA A 89 14.82 6.54 9.10
C ALA A 89 13.71 5.49 8.97
N VAL A 90 12.54 5.72 9.59
CA VAL A 90 11.40 4.80 9.49
C VAL A 90 10.89 4.74 8.05
N LYS A 91 10.73 5.91 7.42
CA LYS A 91 10.30 6.00 6.01
C LYS A 91 11.28 5.29 5.08
N LEU A 92 12.57 5.50 5.29
CA LEU A 92 13.62 4.96 4.45
C LEU A 92 13.73 3.44 4.59
N VAL A 93 13.66 2.91 5.81
CA VAL A 93 13.64 1.45 6.06
C VAL A 93 12.39 0.83 5.46
N SER A 94 11.22 1.40 5.69
CA SER A 94 9.96 0.92 5.12
C SER A 94 9.97 0.92 3.60
N TYR A 95 10.59 1.92 2.97
CA TYR A 95 10.72 2.01 1.53
C TYR A 95 11.69 0.96 0.98
N PHE A 96 12.97 0.98 1.39
CA PHE A 96 13.97 0.12 0.76
C PHE A 96 13.82 -1.35 1.14
N ALA A 97 13.52 -1.62 2.41
CA ALA A 97 13.41 -2.98 2.90
C ALA A 97 12.03 -3.56 2.63
N TYR A 98 10.95 -2.81 2.88
CA TYR A 98 9.58 -3.35 2.85
C TYR A 98 8.72 -2.91 1.67
N ALA A 99 9.31 -2.32 0.63
CA ALA A 99 8.58 -2.09 -0.61
C ALA A 99 8.10 -3.43 -1.22
N PRO A 100 7.01 -3.41 -1.98
CA PRO A 100 6.39 -4.62 -2.53
C PRO A 100 7.35 -5.47 -3.36
N MET A 101 8.22 -4.84 -4.15
CA MET A 101 9.23 -5.53 -4.95
C MET A 101 10.29 -6.22 -4.09
N THR A 102 10.75 -5.56 -3.02
CA THR A 102 11.73 -6.17 -2.11
C THR A 102 11.12 -7.36 -1.37
N VAL A 103 9.90 -7.21 -0.85
CA VAL A 103 9.17 -8.29 -0.17
C VAL A 103 8.89 -9.45 -1.13
N LEU A 104 8.51 -9.17 -2.37
CA LEU A 104 8.31 -10.19 -3.40
C LEU A 104 9.59 -11.00 -3.64
N LEU A 105 10.75 -10.34 -3.75
CA LEU A 105 12.03 -11.03 -3.91
C LEU A 105 12.37 -11.89 -2.71
N VAL A 106 12.09 -11.42 -1.49
CA VAL A 106 12.28 -12.20 -0.25
C VAL A 106 11.40 -13.45 -0.24
N ILE A 107 10.17 -13.36 -0.74
CA ILE A 107 9.21 -14.48 -0.81
C ILE A 107 9.60 -15.48 -1.91
N VAL A 108 10.06 -15.02 -3.06
CA VAL A 108 10.29 -15.88 -4.24
C VAL A 108 11.68 -16.55 -4.20
N LEU A 109 12.68 -15.88 -3.62
CA LEU A 109 14.04 -16.42 -3.58
C LEU A 109 14.23 -17.35 -2.37
N PRO A 110 15.07 -18.38 -2.51
CA PRO A 110 15.49 -19.21 -1.38
C PRO A 110 16.03 -18.39 -0.21
N HIS A 111 15.75 -18.80 1.02
CA HIS A 111 16.10 -18.05 2.25
C HIS A 111 17.60 -17.68 2.36
N TRP A 112 18.51 -18.48 1.79
CA TRP A 112 19.96 -18.23 1.83
C TRP A 112 20.38 -17.06 0.93
N LEU A 113 19.52 -16.67 -0.02
CA LEU A 113 19.65 -15.47 -0.84
C LEU A 113 18.99 -14.25 -0.21
N PHE A 114 18.46 -14.31 1.01
CA PHE A 114 17.82 -13.19 1.69
C PHE A 114 18.63 -11.87 1.62
N PRO A 115 19.94 -11.83 1.90
CA PRO A 115 20.71 -10.59 1.78
C PRO A 115 20.74 -10.05 0.34
N ALA A 116 20.83 -10.95 -0.65
CA ALA A 116 20.82 -10.57 -2.06
C ALA A 116 19.42 -10.06 -2.48
N ALA A 117 18.35 -10.69 -1.99
CA ALA A 117 16.97 -10.25 -2.21
C ALA A 117 16.75 -8.81 -1.72
N LEU A 118 17.22 -8.50 -0.51
CA LEU A 118 17.14 -7.14 0.06
C LEU A 118 17.95 -6.13 -0.77
N LEU A 119 19.20 -6.46 -1.12
CA LEU A 119 20.06 -5.56 -1.90
C LEU A 119 19.50 -5.29 -3.30
N VAL A 120 19.05 -6.33 -4.00
CA VAL A 120 18.48 -6.22 -5.34
C VAL A 120 17.15 -5.47 -5.29
N GLY A 121 16.27 -5.79 -4.32
CA GLY A 121 15.02 -5.07 -4.12
C GLY A 121 15.26 -3.57 -3.87
N ALA A 122 16.16 -3.24 -2.95
CA ALA A 122 16.54 -1.86 -2.68
C ALA A 122 17.11 -1.14 -3.91
N ALA A 123 17.96 -1.81 -4.70
CA ALA A 123 18.53 -1.25 -5.93
C ALA A 123 17.46 -1.03 -7.01
N LEU A 124 16.50 -1.94 -7.16
CA LEU A 124 15.37 -1.79 -8.08
C LEU A 124 14.48 -0.62 -7.68
N ASN A 125 14.16 -0.48 -6.39
CA ASN A 125 13.41 0.66 -5.88
C ASN A 125 14.16 1.96 -6.11
N TYR A 126 15.48 1.99 -5.89
CA TYR A 126 16.31 3.16 -6.17
C TYR A 126 16.23 3.57 -7.65
N LYS A 127 16.38 2.62 -8.57
CA LYS A 127 16.24 2.88 -10.01
C LYS A 127 14.85 3.34 -10.41
N LEU A 128 13.80 2.79 -9.81
CA LEU A 128 12.43 3.24 -10.03
C LEU A 128 12.25 4.71 -9.62
N VAL A 129 12.86 5.15 -8.52
CA VAL A 129 12.86 6.57 -8.14
C VAL A 129 13.58 7.42 -9.18
N GLU A 130 14.74 6.97 -9.65
CA GLU A 130 15.54 7.68 -10.64
C GLU A 130 14.79 7.84 -11.98
N GLU A 131 14.09 6.80 -12.43
CA GLU A 131 13.45 6.75 -13.74
C GLU A 131 12.08 7.44 -13.76
N LEU A 132 11.27 7.26 -12.72
CA LEU A 132 9.93 7.85 -12.66
C LEU A 132 9.91 9.25 -12.04
N ALA A 133 11.02 9.67 -11.41
CA ALA A 133 11.18 10.93 -10.71
C ALA A 133 9.90 11.37 -9.95
N PRO A 134 9.29 10.47 -9.15
CA PRO A 134 8.02 10.79 -8.51
C PRO A 134 8.21 11.99 -7.57
N ALA A 135 7.23 12.90 -7.54
CA ALA A 135 7.29 14.10 -6.70
C ALA A 135 7.54 13.76 -5.22
N LYS A 136 7.00 12.63 -4.73
CA LYS A 136 7.21 12.11 -3.36
C LYS A 136 7.30 10.57 -3.39
N PRO A 137 8.50 9.97 -3.47
CA PRO A 137 8.65 8.52 -3.56
C PRO A 137 8.29 7.78 -2.26
N TYR A 138 8.35 8.46 -1.12
CA TYR A 138 8.02 7.95 0.21
C TYR A 138 6.96 8.85 0.85
N PHE A 139 5.68 8.54 0.64
CA PHE A 139 4.59 9.32 1.23
C PHE A 139 4.09 8.62 2.48
N TRP A 140 4.33 9.24 3.63
CA TRP A 140 3.85 8.75 4.90
C TRP A 140 2.92 9.81 5.50
N GLY A 141 1.88 10.19 4.77
CA GLY A 141 0.69 10.95 5.21
C GLY A 141 0.82 12.48 5.26
N SER A 142 -0.17 13.14 5.90
CA SER A 142 -0.49 14.58 5.74
C SER A 142 0.65 15.57 6.02
N GLY A 143 1.62 15.22 6.85
CA GLY A 143 2.80 16.06 7.13
C GLY A 143 3.88 16.06 6.06
N ASP A 144 3.79 15.16 5.06
CA ASP A 144 4.64 15.17 3.86
C ASP A 144 4.06 16.06 2.75
N ARG A 145 2.96 16.79 3.02
CA ARG A 145 2.53 17.94 2.22
C ARG A 145 3.51 19.09 2.47
N GLU A 146 4.17 19.57 1.43
CA GLU A 146 4.83 20.86 1.49
C GLU A 146 3.75 21.91 1.80
N PRO A 147 4.04 22.96 2.58
CA PRO A 147 3.12 24.07 2.77
C PRO A 147 2.85 24.73 1.41
N GLY A 148 1.76 24.33 0.77
CA GLY A 148 1.42 24.62 -0.63
C GLY A 148 0.57 23.52 -1.27
N ASP A 149 0.66 22.28 -0.76
CA ASP A 149 -0.12 21.12 -1.21
C ASP A 149 -1.40 20.96 -0.36
N GLY A 150 -2.01 22.09 0.00
CA GLY A 150 -3.31 22.15 0.66
C GLY A 150 -4.36 21.50 -0.23
N ILE A 151 -5.52 21.17 0.33
CA ILE A 151 -6.70 21.18 -0.52
C ILE A 151 -6.76 22.62 -1.03
N ASP A 152 -6.54 22.83 -2.32
CA ASP A 152 -6.74 24.16 -2.88
C ASP A 152 -8.21 24.50 -2.57
N LEU A 153 -8.41 25.53 -1.75
CA LEU A 153 -9.79 25.91 -1.42
C LEU A 153 -10.52 26.32 -2.69
N ASP A 154 -9.77 26.73 -3.72
CA ASP A 154 -10.23 26.96 -5.07
C ASP A 154 -10.72 25.66 -5.74
N ASP A 155 -10.04 24.51 -5.56
CA ASP A 155 -10.48 23.20 -6.06
C ASP A 155 -11.75 22.72 -5.33
N VAL A 156 -11.89 23.01 -4.04
CA VAL A 156 -13.11 22.68 -3.27
C VAL A 156 -14.26 23.58 -3.66
N GLU A 157 -14.01 24.86 -3.87
CA GLU A 157 -15.01 25.81 -4.35
C GLU A 157 -15.49 25.40 -5.75
N GLU A 158 -14.58 25.02 -6.65
CA GLU A 158 -14.92 24.45 -7.96
C GLU A 158 -15.71 23.15 -7.85
N TYR A 159 -15.32 22.23 -6.95
CA TYR A 159 -16.04 20.98 -6.75
C TYR A 159 -17.44 21.19 -6.15
N VAL A 160 -17.58 22.15 -5.23
CA VAL A 160 -18.86 22.54 -4.62
C VAL A 160 -19.76 23.23 -5.64
N GLU A 161 -19.23 24.13 -6.46
CA GLU A 161 -19.98 24.79 -7.55
C GLU A 161 -20.44 23.78 -8.59
N ARG A 162 -19.55 22.88 -9.05
CA ARG A 162 -19.92 21.81 -9.99
C ARG A 162 -20.97 20.86 -9.41
N THR A 163 -20.87 20.54 -8.12
CA THR A 163 -21.87 19.72 -7.45
C THR A 163 -23.19 20.46 -7.32
N ARG A 164 -23.16 21.77 -7.07
CA ARG A 164 -24.34 22.63 -6.99
C ARG A 164 -25.05 22.73 -8.34
N GLU A 165 -24.33 23.02 -9.42
CA GLU A 165 -24.88 23.04 -10.78
C GLU A 165 -25.51 21.69 -11.15
N PHE A 166 -24.83 20.58 -10.84
CA PHE A 166 -25.36 19.24 -11.09
C PHE A 166 -26.65 18.95 -10.31
N VAL A 167 -26.74 19.42 -9.06
CA VAL A 167 -27.93 19.26 -8.23
C VAL A 167 -29.06 20.17 -8.72
N GLU A 168 -28.78 21.40 -9.14
CA GLU A 168 -29.75 22.35 -9.68
C GLU A 168 -30.32 21.84 -11.03
N ASP A 169 -29.47 21.35 -11.94
CA ASP A 169 -29.88 20.75 -13.22
C ASP A 169 -30.79 19.51 -13.01
N ARG A 170 -30.44 18.67 -12.03
CA ARG A 170 -31.28 17.52 -11.62
C ARG A 170 -32.58 17.96 -10.94
N LEU A 171 -32.57 19.01 -10.14
CA LEU A 171 -33.77 19.52 -9.49
C LEU A 171 -34.74 20.13 -10.50
N ASP A 172 -34.25 20.75 -11.57
CA ASP A 172 -35.09 21.23 -12.68
C ASP A 172 -35.65 20.07 -13.51
N GLU A 173 -34.86 19.01 -13.72
CA GLU A 173 -35.31 17.76 -14.37
C GLU A 173 -36.47 17.08 -13.61
N TYR A 174 -36.45 17.09 -12.27
CA TYR A 174 -37.51 16.51 -11.42
C TYR A 174 -38.62 17.48 -11.01
N GLY A 175 -38.35 18.79 -10.98
CA GLY A 175 -39.30 19.85 -10.62
C GLY A 175 -40.32 20.13 -11.73
N GLY A 176 -39.96 19.85 -12.99
CA GLY A 176 -40.87 19.99 -14.14
C GLY A 176 -42.04 18.99 -14.18
N ASP A 177 -41.98 17.90 -13.40
CA ASP A 177 -42.98 16.82 -13.45
C ASP A 177 -44.05 16.89 -12.34
N THR A 178 -44.00 17.92 -11.47
CA THR A 178 -45.02 18.14 -10.42
C THR A 178 -46.07 19.21 -10.77
N ALA A 179 -46.03 19.75 -11.99
CA ALA A 179 -46.95 20.79 -12.47
C ALA A 179 -47.86 20.37 -13.65
N ARG A 180 -48.21 19.09 -13.76
CA ARG A 180 -49.28 18.62 -14.66
C ARG A 180 -50.25 17.67 -13.99
#